data_AF-A0A4R8MDY5-F1
#
_entry.id   AF-A0A4R8MDY5-F1
#
_cell.length_a   1.000
_cell.length_b   1.000
_cell.length_c   1.000
_cell.angle_alpha   90.00
_cell.angle_beta   90.00
_cell.angle_gamma   90.00
#
_symmetry.space_group_name_H-M   'P 1'
#
loop_
_entity.id
_entity.type
_entity.pdbx_description
1 polymer ?
#
loop_
_entity_poly.entity_id
_entity_poly.type
_entity_poly.pdbx_seq_one_letter_code
_entity_poly.pdbx_strand_id
1 'polypeptide(L)'
;MTSLPYWDSNVDMQIAPWFPLGVDYEPVSVNSHHSGRLSRIAALSMRLSSEFFCLTSLQSGYAGTLLRDSMFIPGKQRRIDFGFTMLFGYSAPMEEAVGSLLESQGDIEGGVSFCTLWDRDIILESFKAIILVSGNPFFSEDDFLDRLGVVLEKSVSSQANMPFFAEKFGYRRFFIPYETDNPVDLEISRLLYEMEFEETRKWVGPSPEVSFPPFLTLDLAAD
;
A
#
# COMPACT_ATOMS: atom_id res chain seq x y z
N MET A 1 -6.51 18.82 -1.05
CA MET A 1 -7.41 17.97 -1.84
C MET A 1 -6.72 16.63 -1.96
N THR A 2 -7.39 15.53 -1.61
CA THR A 2 -6.85 14.17 -1.73
C THR A 2 -6.72 13.85 -3.22
N SER A 3 -5.53 13.44 -3.65
CA SER A 3 -5.24 13.15 -5.06
C SER A 3 -5.67 11.74 -5.45
N LEU A 4 -5.77 10.83 -4.48
CA LEU A 4 -6.16 9.44 -4.72
C LEU A 4 -7.56 9.15 -4.14
N PRO A 5 -8.34 8.24 -4.77
CA PRO A 5 -9.60 7.78 -4.21
C PRO A 5 -9.38 6.94 -2.96
N TYR A 6 -10.32 7.02 -2.01
CA TYR A 6 -10.42 6.06 -0.90
C TYR A 6 -11.19 4.84 -1.36
N TRP A 7 -10.64 3.66 -1.08
CA TRP A 7 -11.31 2.40 -1.39
C TRP A 7 -12.14 1.90 -0.21
N ASP A 8 -13.25 1.24 -0.54
CA ASP A 8 -14.24 0.71 0.42
C ASP A 8 -13.82 -0.58 1.13
N SER A 9 -12.65 -1.11 0.75
CA SER A 9 -12.16 -2.40 1.20
C SER A 9 -10.82 -2.22 1.89
N ASN A 10 -10.74 -2.71 3.13
CA ASN A 10 -9.48 -2.77 3.87
C ASN A 10 -8.62 -3.91 3.31
N VAL A 11 -7.31 -3.69 3.27
CA VAL A 11 -6.35 -4.67 2.80
C VAL A 11 -5.77 -5.43 3.98
N ASP A 12 -6.04 -6.72 4.03
CA ASP A 12 -5.46 -7.59 5.04
C ASP A 12 -4.14 -8.17 4.54
N MET A 13 -3.09 -8.01 5.34
CA MET A 13 -1.77 -8.58 5.09
C MET A 13 -1.38 -9.52 6.22
N GLN A 14 -1.13 -10.78 5.85
CA GLN A 14 -0.57 -11.76 6.77
C GLN A 14 0.95 -11.60 6.84
N ILE A 15 1.48 -11.46 8.05
CA ILE A 15 2.92 -11.39 8.30
C ILE A 15 3.42 -12.63 9.02
N ALA A 16 4.71 -12.90 8.90
CA ALA A 16 5.31 -14.04 9.57
C ALA A 16 5.26 -13.85 11.11
N PRO A 17 4.99 -14.92 11.91
CA PRO A 17 4.87 -14.80 13.37
C PRO A 17 6.14 -14.33 14.10
N TRP A 18 7.29 -14.44 13.42
CA TRP A 18 8.59 -14.02 13.94
C TRP A 18 8.98 -12.61 13.50
N PHE A 19 8.11 -11.90 12.77
CA PHE A 19 8.39 -10.56 12.26
C PHE A 19 8.50 -9.55 13.42
N PRO A 20 9.66 -8.89 13.59
CA PRO A 20 9.86 -7.95 14.69
C PRO A 20 9.16 -6.62 14.39
N LEU A 21 7.86 -6.52 14.69
CA LEU A 21 7.14 -5.25 14.57
C LEU A 21 7.79 -4.16 15.42
N GLY A 22 8.10 -3.03 14.78
CA GLY A 22 8.71 -1.87 15.43
C GLY A 22 10.24 -1.77 15.31
N VAL A 23 10.92 -2.81 14.82
CA VAL A 23 12.36 -2.76 14.50
C VAL A 23 12.57 -3.38 13.14
N ASP A 24 13.00 -2.58 12.16
CA ASP A 24 13.34 -3.11 10.85
C ASP A 24 14.85 -3.37 10.74
N TYR A 25 15.21 -4.51 10.16
CA TYR A 25 16.57 -4.82 9.76
C TYR A 25 16.66 -4.51 8.27
N GLU A 26 17.24 -3.35 7.96
CA GLU A 26 17.64 -2.97 6.59
C GLU A 26 16.46 -2.68 5.63
N PRO A 27 15.58 -1.69 5.95
CA PRO A 27 14.35 -1.42 5.21
C PRO A 27 14.54 -1.02 3.74
N VAL A 28 15.74 -0.54 3.38
CA VAL A 28 16.10 -0.11 2.02
C VAL A 28 17.01 -1.14 1.36
N SER A 29 17.99 -1.66 2.09
CA SER A 29 19.01 -2.55 1.53
C SER A 29 18.52 -3.99 1.32
N VAL A 30 17.53 -4.46 2.08
CA VAL A 30 16.83 -5.75 1.81
C VAL A 30 16.28 -5.80 0.38
N ASN A 31 15.74 -4.68 -0.11
CA ASN A 31 15.15 -4.62 -1.45
C ASN A 31 16.19 -4.77 -2.58
N SER A 32 17.48 -4.59 -2.28
CA SER A 32 18.57 -4.79 -3.25
C SER A 32 18.73 -6.25 -3.66
N HIS A 33 18.26 -7.20 -2.85
CA HIS A 33 18.22 -8.62 -3.19
C HIS A 33 17.24 -8.93 -4.34
N HIS A 34 16.22 -8.09 -4.52
CA HIS A 34 15.24 -8.24 -5.60
C HIS A 34 15.64 -7.39 -6.81
N SER A 35 15.81 -6.08 -6.63
CA SER A 35 16.33 -5.22 -7.69
C SER A 35 16.90 -3.90 -7.16
N GLY A 36 17.87 -3.35 -7.88
CA GLY A 36 18.41 -2.01 -7.58
C GLY A 36 17.34 -0.90 -7.70
N ARG A 37 16.34 -1.09 -8.57
CA ARG A 37 15.20 -0.18 -8.71
C ARG A 37 14.36 -0.12 -7.43
N LEU A 38 14.05 -1.27 -6.84
CA LEU A 38 13.24 -1.35 -5.61
C LEU A 38 13.98 -0.77 -4.41
N SER A 39 15.29 -1.00 -4.31
CA SER A 39 16.10 -0.35 -3.27
C SER A 39 16.08 1.18 -3.43
N ARG A 40 16.17 1.69 -4.66
CA ARG A 40 16.06 3.13 -4.94
C ARG A 40 14.67 3.67 -4.57
N ILE A 41 13.60 2.96 -4.93
CA ILE A 41 12.22 3.35 -4.60
C ILE A 41 12.01 3.39 -3.08
N ALA A 42 12.49 2.37 -2.35
CA ALA A 42 12.42 2.34 -0.89
C ALA A 42 13.17 3.52 -0.23
N ALA A 43 14.34 3.88 -0.77
CA ALA A 43 15.06 5.06 -0.30
C ALA A 43 14.28 6.36 -0.58
N LEU A 44 13.70 6.49 -1.77
CA LEU A 44 12.93 7.68 -2.14
C LEU A 44 11.62 7.80 -1.33
N SER A 45 10.92 6.69 -1.08
CA SER A 45 9.70 6.68 -0.27
C SER A 45 9.96 7.22 1.13
N MET A 46 11.06 6.82 1.76
CA MET A 46 11.47 7.34 3.07
C MET A 46 11.73 8.84 3.08
N ARG A 47 12.28 9.37 1.98
CA ARG A 47 12.49 10.82 1.83
C ARG A 47 11.16 11.57 1.67
N LEU A 48 10.12 10.90 1.18
CA LEU A 48 8.73 11.40 1.15
C LEU A 48 7.95 11.11 2.42
N SER A 49 8.61 10.80 3.54
CA SER A 49 7.92 10.50 4.81
C SER A 49 7.00 9.27 4.75
N SER A 50 7.19 8.40 3.76
CA SER A 50 6.44 7.17 3.50
C SER A 50 7.38 5.96 3.62
N GLU A 51 6.83 4.76 3.64
CA GLU A 51 7.61 3.51 3.65
C GLU A 51 7.16 2.60 2.50
N PHE A 52 8.09 1.82 1.95
CA PHE A 52 7.78 0.80 0.95
C PHE A 52 7.65 -0.54 1.69
N PHE A 53 6.43 -1.09 1.71
CA PHE A 53 6.14 -2.28 2.50
C PHE A 53 6.27 -3.56 1.69
N CYS A 54 5.70 -3.55 0.48
CA CYS A 54 5.77 -4.71 -0.39
C CYS A 54 5.43 -4.43 -1.85
N LEU A 55 5.89 -5.34 -2.70
CA LEU A 55 5.49 -5.51 -4.08
C LEU A 55 5.25 -7.00 -4.33
N THR A 56 4.15 -7.28 -5.03
CA THR A 56 3.84 -8.62 -5.51
C THR A 56 3.47 -8.57 -6.98
N SER A 57 4.15 -9.37 -7.77
CA SER A 57 3.89 -9.49 -9.20
C SER A 57 4.39 -10.81 -9.75
N LEU A 58 3.96 -11.15 -10.96
CA LEU A 58 4.46 -12.33 -11.67
C LEU A 58 5.93 -12.19 -12.09
N GLN A 59 6.42 -10.96 -12.32
CA GLN A 59 7.77 -10.71 -12.84
C GLN A 59 8.80 -10.61 -11.71
N SER A 60 8.54 -9.78 -10.70
CA SER A 60 9.44 -9.57 -9.55
C SER A 60 9.19 -10.51 -8.38
N GLY A 61 8.11 -11.31 -8.43
CA GLY A 61 7.74 -12.21 -7.34
C GLY A 61 7.24 -11.43 -6.14
N TYR A 62 7.75 -11.77 -4.95
CA TYR A 62 7.43 -11.10 -3.69
C TYR A 62 8.66 -10.33 -3.20
N ALA A 63 8.54 -9.02 -3.05
CA ALA A 63 9.59 -8.14 -2.54
C ALA A 63 9.03 -7.21 -1.45
N GLY A 64 9.90 -6.71 -0.56
CA GLY A 64 9.53 -5.74 0.48
C GLY A 64 10.01 -6.10 1.87
N THR A 65 9.75 -5.20 2.81
CA THR A 65 10.16 -5.34 4.22
C THR A 65 9.20 -6.22 5.01
N LEU A 66 7.89 -6.19 4.71
CA LEU A 66 6.87 -6.93 5.46
C LEU A 66 6.65 -8.38 4.99
N LEU A 67 7.19 -8.76 3.83
CA LEU A 67 6.92 -10.07 3.21
C LEU A 67 8.18 -10.94 3.20
N ARG A 68 8.35 -11.76 4.24
CA ARG A 68 9.38 -12.83 4.23
C ARG A 68 8.83 -14.25 4.13
N ASP A 69 7.56 -14.50 4.48
CA ASP A 69 6.93 -15.81 4.31
C ASP A 69 5.41 -15.70 4.04
N SER A 70 5.07 -15.58 2.75
CA SER A 70 3.79 -15.94 2.11
C SER A 70 2.48 -15.14 2.35
N MET A 71 1.96 -14.69 1.19
CA MET A 71 0.57 -14.51 0.74
C MET A 71 -0.29 -13.37 1.31
N PHE A 72 -0.59 -12.42 0.41
CA PHE A 72 -1.84 -11.66 0.45
C PHE A 72 -3.02 -12.63 0.39
N ILE A 73 -3.93 -12.50 1.33
CA ILE A 73 -5.23 -13.18 1.28
C ILE A 73 -6.29 -12.10 1.48
N PRO A 74 -6.84 -11.52 0.40
CA PRO A 74 -8.02 -10.69 0.56
C PRO A 74 -9.20 -11.62 0.90
N GLY A 75 -9.62 -11.62 2.18
CA GLY A 75 -10.88 -12.22 2.64
C GLY A 75 -10.89 -13.70 3.07
N LYS A 76 -9.76 -14.31 3.44
CA LYS A 76 -9.63 -15.76 3.79
C LYS A 76 -9.96 -16.74 2.63
N GLN A 77 -9.12 -16.86 1.59
CA GLN A 77 -8.90 -18.13 0.86
C GLN A 77 -7.80 -18.08 -0.21
N ARG A 78 -7.19 -19.25 -0.46
CA ARG A 78 -6.19 -19.56 -1.49
C ARG A 78 -6.57 -18.97 -2.86
N ARG A 79 -6.04 -17.81 -3.21
CA ARG A 79 -6.14 -17.22 -4.55
C ARG A 79 -4.75 -16.74 -4.97
N ILE A 80 -4.30 -17.23 -6.11
CA ILE A 80 -3.12 -16.67 -6.78
C ILE A 80 -3.67 -15.44 -7.50
N ASP A 81 -3.48 -14.27 -6.90
CA ASP A 81 -3.89 -13.01 -7.49
C ASP A 81 -2.96 -12.72 -8.68
N PHE A 82 -3.49 -12.90 -9.89
CA PHE A 82 -2.80 -12.53 -11.12
C PHE A 82 -2.85 -11.01 -11.27
N GLY A 83 -1.95 -10.32 -10.58
CA GLY A 83 -1.88 -8.86 -10.61
C GLY A 83 -0.55 -8.32 -10.09
N PHE A 84 -0.27 -7.08 -10.46
CA PHE A 84 0.75 -6.28 -9.80
C PHE A 84 0.10 -5.58 -8.61
N THR A 85 0.66 -5.74 -7.41
CA THR A 85 0.26 -4.99 -6.22
C THR A 85 1.48 -4.37 -5.57
N MET A 86 1.41 -3.09 -5.23
CA MET A 86 2.47 -2.38 -4.53
C MET A 86 1.88 -1.57 -3.38
N LEU A 87 2.52 -1.65 -2.21
CA LEU A 87 2.03 -1.03 -0.98
C LEU A 87 3.04 -0.04 -0.42
N PHE A 88 2.55 1.16 -0.13
CA PHE A 88 3.29 2.20 0.57
C PHE A 88 2.55 2.66 1.83
N GLY A 89 3.30 3.10 2.84
CA GLY A 89 2.73 3.85 3.95
C GLY A 89 2.18 5.18 3.47
N TYR A 90 1.01 5.56 3.97
CA TYR A 90 0.45 6.85 3.60
C TYR A 90 1.34 7.99 4.07
N SER A 91 1.59 8.94 3.18
CA SER A 91 2.05 10.29 3.49
C SER A 91 1.50 11.24 2.43
N ALA A 92 1.16 12.47 2.82
CA ALA A 92 0.64 13.45 1.86
C ALA A 92 1.60 13.70 0.66
N PRO A 93 2.94 13.80 0.86
CA PRO A 93 3.87 13.94 -0.26
C PRO A 93 3.95 12.69 -1.16
N MET A 94 3.75 11.49 -0.61
CA MET A 94 3.71 10.27 -1.40
C MET A 94 2.40 10.17 -2.19
N GLU A 95 1.28 10.49 -1.57
CA GLU A 95 -0.04 10.47 -2.23
C GLU A 95 -0.07 11.40 -3.44
N GLU A 96 0.48 12.62 -3.30
CA GLU A 96 0.57 13.60 -4.39
C GLU A 96 1.48 13.10 -5.53
N ALA A 97 2.64 12.53 -5.19
CA ALA A 97 3.57 11.98 -6.17
C ALA A 97 2.93 10.82 -6.96
N VAL A 98 2.27 9.90 -6.26
CA VAL A 98 1.59 8.75 -6.87
C VAL A 98 0.38 9.21 -7.70
N GLY A 99 -0.41 10.17 -7.22
CA GLY A 99 -1.53 10.74 -7.98
C GLY A 99 -1.09 11.30 -9.32
N SER A 100 0.00 12.07 -9.35
CA SER A 100 0.55 12.62 -10.60
C SER A 100 1.02 11.56 -11.60
N LEU A 101 1.45 10.39 -11.11
CA LEU A 101 1.88 9.27 -11.95
C LEU A 101 0.67 8.58 -12.59
N LEU A 102 -0.40 8.35 -11.82
CA LEU A 102 -1.59 7.64 -12.28
C LEU A 102 -2.41 8.44 -13.31
N GLU A 103 -2.42 9.77 -13.24
CA GLU A 103 -3.04 10.61 -14.29
C GLU A 103 -2.43 10.34 -15.69
N SER A 104 -1.18 9.89 -15.73
CA SER A 104 -0.46 9.59 -16.97
C SER A 104 -0.59 8.15 -17.47
N GLN A 105 -1.20 7.26 -16.68
CA GLN A 105 -1.13 5.82 -16.91
C GLN A 105 -2.47 5.11 -16.63
N GLY A 106 -3.11 4.60 -17.68
CA GLY A 106 -4.42 3.94 -17.57
C GLY A 106 -4.40 2.47 -17.14
N ASP A 107 -3.23 1.84 -17.05
CA ASP A 107 -3.10 0.41 -16.77
C ASP A 107 -2.95 0.09 -15.27
N ILE A 108 -2.84 1.11 -14.41
CA ILE A 108 -2.69 0.97 -12.96
C ILE A 108 -3.76 1.80 -12.29
N GLU A 109 -4.40 1.19 -11.31
CA GLU A 109 -5.29 1.87 -10.40
C GLU A 109 -4.56 2.06 -9.07
N GLY A 110 -4.74 3.23 -8.47
CA GLY A 110 -4.18 3.51 -7.16
C GLY A 110 -5.20 4.18 -6.27
N GLY A 111 -5.15 3.82 -5.00
CA GLY A 111 -6.07 4.31 -4.00
C GLY A 111 -5.46 4.29 -2.61
N VAL A 112 -6.18 4.88 -1.68
CA VAL A 112 -5.84 4.88 -0.26
C VAL A 112 -6.81 3.96 0.47
N SER A 113 -6.28 3.07 1.30
CA SER A 113 -7.07 2.15 2.12
C SER A 113 -6.32 1.81 3.41
N PHE A 114 -7.04 1.31 4.41
CA PHE A 114 -6.41 0.77 5.61
C PHE A 114 -5.84 -0.61 5.35
N CYS A 115 -4.56 -0.78 5.67
CA CYS A 115 -3.89 -2.06 5.70
C CYS A 115 -3.88 -2.59 7.15
N THR A 116 -4.45 -3.77 7.36
CA THR A 116 -4.41 -4.46 8.66
C THR A 116 -3.40 -5.60 8.61
N LEU A 117 -2.46 -5.59 9.56
CA LEU A 117 -1.46 -6.63 9.73
C LEU A 117 -1.98 -7.73 10.66
N TRP A 118 -1.86 -8.96 10.19
CA TRP A 118 -2.30 -10.16 10.90
C TRP A 118 -1.15 -11.13 11.12
N ASP A 119 -1.04 -11.65 12.33
CA ASP A 119 -0.33 -12.91 12.60
C ASP A 119 -1.37 -13.97 12.97
N ARG A 120 -1.57 -14.92 12.06
CA ARG A 120 -2.60 -15.96 12.13
C ARG A 120 -4.00 -15.35 12.32
N ASP A 121 -4.51 -15.33 13.55
CA ASP A 121 -5.83 -14.80 13.94
C ASP A 121 -5.72 -13.56 14.84
N ILE A 122 -4.51 -13.01 15.02
CA ILE A 122 -4.23 -11.87 15.87
C ILE A 122 -3.98 -10.65 14.99
N ILE A 123 -4.77 -9.59 15.21
CA ILE A 123 -4.50 -8.27 14.65
C ILE A 123 -3.31 -7.69 15.39
N LEU A 124 -2.26 -7.38 14.65
CA LEU A 124 -1.07 -6.76 15.20
C LEU A 124 -1.12 -5.25 15.09
N GLU A 125 -1.52 -4.73 13.93
CA GLU A 125 -1.56 -3.29 13.68
C GLU A 125 -2.47 -2.96 12.50
N SER A 126 -2.98 -1.74 12.43
CA SER A 126 -3.71 -1.23 11.27
C SER A 126 -3.23 0.17 10.94
N PHE A 127 -3.06 0.45 9.65
CA PHE A 127 -2.48 1.71 9.20
C PHE A 127 -2.98 2.12 7.83
N LYS A 128 -2.97 3.42 7.57
CA LYS A 128 -3.33 3.99 6.28
C LYS A 128 -2.23 3.72 5.25
N ALA A 129 -2.59 3.14 4.12
CA ALA A 129 -1.67 2.75 3.07
C ALA A 129 -2.11 3.31 1.71
N ILE A 130 -1.12 3.59 0.86
CA ILE A 130 -1.33 3.85 -0.57
C ILE A 130 -1.09 2.53 -1.28
N ILE A 131 -2.08 2.11 -2.07
CA ILE A 131 -2.11 0.81 -2.71
C ILE A 131 -2.18 1.04 -4.21
N LEU A 132 -1.29 0.38 -4.95
CA LEU A 132 -1.27 0.38 -6.40
C LEU A 132 -1.56 -1.03 -6.90
N VAL A 133 -2.49 -1.13 -7.82
CA VAL A 133 -2.99 -2.40 -8.35
C VAL A 133 -3.05 -2.32 -9.87
N SER A 134 -2.57 -3.36 -10.53
CA SER A 134 -2.89 -3.61 -11.94
C SER A 134 -3.45 -5.01 -12.11
N GLY A 135 -4.65 -5.08 -12.71
CA GLY A 135 -5.26 -6.33 -13.14
C GLY A 135 -4.78 -6.83 -14.50
N ASN A 136 -3.87 -6.10 -15.19
CA ASN A 136 -3.38 -6.48 -16.50
C ASN A 136 -2.21 -7.49 -16.37
N PRO A 137 -2.34 -8.75 -16.84
CA PRO A 137 -1.27 -9.75 -16.76
C PRO A 137 -0.07 -9.43 -17.66
N PHE A 138 -0.23 -8.55 -18.66
CA PHE A 138 0.84 -8.07 -19.54
C PHE A 138 1.40 -6.71 -19.13
N PHE A 139 1.11 -6.27 -17.91
CA PHE A 139 1.61 -5.03 -17.36
C PHE A 139 3.16 -4.98 -17.41
N SER A 140 3.68 -3.88 -17.98
CA SER A 140 5.12 -3.62 -18.02
C SER A 140 5.57 -3.05 -16.68
N GLU A 141 5.90 -3.95 -15.75
CA GLU A 141 6.34 -3.57 -14.41
C GLU A 141 7.62 -2.74 -14.45
N ASP A 142 8.59 -3.13 -15.28
CA ASP A 142 9.87 -2.43 -15.39
C ASP A 142 9.72 -0.96 -15.80
N ASP A 143 8.90 -0.70 -16.83
CA ASP A 143 8.62 0.66 -17.30
C ASP A 143 7.92 1.49 -16.22
N PHE A 144 7.02 0.86 -15.46
CA PHE A 144 6.34 1.51 -14.36
C PHE A 144 7.31 1.85 -13.23
N LEU A 145 8.14 0.90 -12.78
CA LEU A 145 9.10 1.13 -11.69
C LEU A 145 10.12 2.21 -12.06
N ASP A 146 10.57 2.26 -13.32
CA ASP A 146 11.47 3.30 -13.81
C ASP A 146 10.79 4.68 -13.78
N ARG A 147 9.53 4.79 -14.22
CA ARG A 147 8.76 6.05 -14.15
C ARG A 147 8.47 6.47 -12.72
N LEU A 148 8.05 5.53 -11.87
CA LEU A 148 7.81 5.76 -10.45
C LEU A 148 9.08 6.31 -9.79
N GLY A 149 10.23 5.69 -10.04
CA GLY A 149 11.52 6.19 -9.54
C GLY A 149 11.81 7.64 -9.96
N VAL A 150 11.52 8.01 -11.22
CA VAL A 150 11.70 9.37 -11.72
C VAL A 150 10.72 10.37 -11.07
N VAL A 151 9.46 10.00 -10.89
CA VAL A 151 8.46 10.86 -10.24
C VAL A 151 8.82 11.08 -8.78
N LEU A 152 9.14 10.01 -8.05
CA LEU A 152 9.55 10.10 -6.65
C LEU A 152 10.81 10.96 -6.49
N GLU A 153 11.80 10.81 -7.37
CA GLU A 153 13.02 11.62 -7.33
C GLU A 153 12.75 13.12 -7.53
N LYS A 154 11.78 13.48 -8.37
CA LYS A 154 11.36 14.88 -8.58
C LYS A 154 10.60 15.46 -7.39
N SER A 155 9.79 14.63 -6.71
CA SER A 155 8.98 15.06 -5.57
C SER A 155 9.78 15.18 -4.27
N VAL A 156 10.96 14.56 -4.22
CA VAL A 156 11.79 14.52 -3.02
C VAL A 156 12.62 15.81 -2.85
N SER A 157 12.59 16.38 -1.64
CA SER A 157 13.46 17.50 -1.28
C SER A 157 14.90 17.05 -1.01
N SER A 158 15.88 17.89 -1.37
CA SER A 158 17.32 17.58 -1.31
C SER A 158 17.89 17.39 0.09
N GLN A 159 17.11 17.56 1.17
CA GLN A 159 17.64 17.66 2.54
C GLN A 159 17.36 16.44 3.45
N ALA A 160 16.61 15.44 2.99
CA ALA A 160 16.22 14.31 3.84
C ALA A 160 17.22 13.13 3.75
N ASN A 161 18.04 12.94 4.79
CA ASN A 161 18.90 11.76 4.98
C ASN A 161 18.17 10.57 5.64
N MET A 162 16.83 10.56 5.59
CA MET A 162 15.97 9.55 6.23
C MET A 162 16.38 8.09 5.94
N PRO A 163 16.76 7.70 4.71
CA PRO A 163 17.18 6.32 4.43
C PRO A 163 18.40 5.87 5.24
N PHE A 164 19.38 6.77 5.40
CA PHE A 164 20.59 6.46 6.17
C PHE A 164 20.27 6.21 7.65
N PHE A 165 19.38 7.01 8.23
CA PHE A 165 18.97 6.84 9.63
C PHE A 165 18.13 5.58 9.83
N ALA A 166 17.22 5.28 8.91
CA ALA A 166 16.41 4.06 8.97
C ALA A 166 17.30 2.80 8.90
N GLU A 167 18.27 2.77 7.98
CA GLU A 167 19.24 1.68 7.84
C GLU A 167 20.15 1.51 9.07
N LYS A 168 20.61 2.61 9.67
CA LYS A 168 21.56 2.55 10.79
C LYS A 168 20.94 2.27 12.13
N PHE A 169 19.73 2.75 12.35
CA PHE A 169 19.09 2.69 13.66
C PHE A 169 17.89 1.74 13.70
N GLY A 170 17.45 1.20 12.56
CA GLY A 170 16.34 0.24 12.47
C GLY A 170 14.99 0.83 12.88
N TYR A 171 14.89 2.16 13.01
CA TYR A 171 13.64 2.80 13.35
C TYR A 171 12.72 2.79 12.13
N ARG A 172 11.71 1.93 12.19
CA ARG A 172 10.49 2.15 11.43
C ARG A 172 9.89 3.47 11.92
N ARG A 173 9.37 4.31 11.02
CA ARG A 173 8.34 5.23 11.47
C ARG A 173 7.19 4.31 11.86
N PHE A 174 7.00 4.08 13.16
CA PHE A 174 5.81 3.39 13.68
C PHE A 174 4.62 3.87 12.87
N PHE A 175 3.68 2.98 12.54
CA PHE A 175 2.52 3.36 11.76
C PHE A 175 1.81 4.46 12.54
N ILE A 176 2.11 5.71 12.18
CA ILE A 176 1.61 6.84 12.93
C ILE A 176 0.13 6.77 12.61
N PRO A 177 -0.74 6.45 13.60
CA PRO A 177 -2.15 6.68 13.41
C PRO A 177 -2.20 8.18 13.21
N TYR A 178 -2.45 8.62 11.99
CA TYR A 178 -2.49 10.04 11.71
C TYR A 178 -3.52 10.64 12.68
N GLU A 179 -3.07 11.47 13.63
CA GLU A 179 -3.94 12.43 14.31
C GLU A 179 -4.42 13.38 13.21
N THR A 180 -5.51 12.98 12.56
CA THR A 180 -6.20 13.77 11.55
C THR A 180 -7.62 13.95 12.05
N ASP A 181 -8.08 15.19 12.15
CA ASP A 181 -9.46 15.51 12.58
C ASP A 181 -10.47 15.31 11.43
N ASN A 182 -10.03 14.81 10.27
CA ASN A 182 -10.88 14.59 9.11
C ASN A 182 -11.61 13.23 9.24
N PRO A 183 -12.96 13.23 9.31
CA PRO A 183 -13.75 12.01 9.51
C PRO A 183 -13.67 11.01 8.34
N VAL A 184 -13.24 11.45 7.14
CA VAL A 184 -12.97 10.55 6.00
C VAL A 184 -11.66 9.80 6.25
N ASP A 185 -10.63 10.52 6.71
CA ASP A 185 -9.33 9.91 7.03
C ASP A 185 -9.36 9.03 8.29
N LEU A 186 -10.38 9.21 9.14
CA LEU A 186 -10.62 8.44 10.37
C LEU A 186 -11.57 7.24 10.17
N GLU A 187 -12.02 6.94 8.95
CA GLU A 187 -13.02 5.89 8.66
C GLU A 187 -14.38 6.10 9.40
N ILE A 188 -14.54 7.23 10.09
CA ILE A 188 -15.76 7.61 10.81
C ILE A 188 -16.91 7.70 9.81
N SER A 189 -16.67 8.24 8.61
CA SER A 189 -17.72 8.35 7.59
C SER A 189 -18.28 6.99 7.14
N ARG A 190 -17.42 5.98 6.98
CA ARG A 190 -17.84 4.61 6.68
C ARG A 190 -18.54 3.95 7.85
N LEU A 191 -17.97 4.03 9.06
CA LEU A 191 -18.60 3.48 10.26
C LEU A 191 -19.97 4.11 10.52
N LEU A 192 -20.10 5.42 10.32
CA LEU A 192 -21.39 6.12 10.39
C LEU A 192 -22.35 5.61 9.31
N TYR A 193 -21.88 5.41 8.07
CA TYR A 193 -22.68 4.87 6.98
C TYR A 193 -23.13 3.42 7.21
N GLU A 194 -22.27 2.56 7.77
CA GLU A 194 -22.58 1.18 8.13
C GLU A 194 -23.53 1.09 9.34
N MET A 195 -23.46 2.04 10.27
CA MET A 195 -24.36 2.14 11.43
C MET A 195 -25.72 2.77 11.10
N GLU A 196 -25.93 3.28 9.88
CA GLU A 196 -27.15 3.98 9.48
C GLU A 196 -28.29 3.06 8.99
N PHE A 197 -29.51 3.39 9.43
CA PHE A 197 -30.75 2.78 8.95
C PHE A 197 -31.07 3.21 7.51
N GLU A 198 -31.79 2.38 6.76
CA GLU A 198 -32.13 2.66 5.35
C GLU A 198 -32.90 3.98 5.18
N GLU A 199 -33.68 4.41 6.18
CA GLU A 199 -34.44 5.66 6.13
C GLU A 199 -33.59 6.93 6.24
N THR A 200 -32.43 6.89 6.89
CA THR A 200 -31.54 8.06 7.09
C THR A 200 -30.53 8.27 5.97
N ARG A 201 -30.28 7.25 5.14
CA ARG A 201 -29.31 7.27 4.01
C ARG A 201 -29.49 8.41 3.02
N LYS A 202 -30.70 8.96 2.86
CA LYS A 202 -30.98 10.07 1.92
C LYS A 202 -30.40 11.42 2.37
N TRP A 203 -30.07 11.57 3.65
CA TRP A 203 -29.68 12.86 4.24
C TRP A 203 -28.18 13.04 4.42
N VAL A 204 -27.40 11.96 4.35
CA VAL A 204 -25.96 11.96 4.68
C VAL A 204 -25.06 11.96 3.44
N GLY A 205 -25.64 11.72 2.26
CA GLY A 205 -24.92 11.72 0.98
C GLY A 205 -24.40 10.33 0.59
N PRO A 206 -23.84 10.17 -0.62
CA PRO A 206 -23.28 8.89 -1.06
C PRO A 206 -22.07 8.49 -0.19
N SER A 207 -21.91 7.18 0.07
CA SER A 207 -20.75 6.64 0.78
C SER A 207 -19.46 7.13 0.11
N PRO A 208 -18.50 7.71 0.85
CA PRO A 208 -17.28 8.26 0.26
C PRO A 208 -16.24 7.15 0.06
N GLU A 209 -16.59 6.05 -0.59
CA GLU A 209 -15.63 4.98 -0.85
C GLU A 209 -15.90 4.36 -2.22
N VAL A 210 -14.90 4.40 -3.09
CA VAL A 210 -14.95 3.82 -4.44
C VAL A 210 -14.70 2.31 -4.30
N SER A 211 -15.44 1.50 -5.04
CA SER A 211 -15.24 0.06 -5.05
C SER A 211 -13.80 -0.30 -5.41
N PHE A 212 -13.18 -1.18 -4.62
CA PHE A 212 -11.85 -1.70 -4.92
C PHE A 212 -11.80 -2.34 -6.33
N PRO A 213 -10.72 -2.12 -7.12
CA PRO A 213 -10.59 -2.66 -8.48
C PRO A 213 -10.83 -4.17 -8.55
N PRO A 214 -11.64 -4.67 -9.50
CA PRO A 214 -11.81 -6.10 -9.68
C PRO A 214 -10.51 -6.74 -10.22
N PHE A 215 -9.92 -7.65 -9.48
CA PHE A 215 -8.85 -8.51 -9.99
C PHE A 215 -9.41 -9.55 -10.97
N LEU A 216 -8.67 -9.86 -12.05
CA LEU A 216 -8.92 -11.05 -12.85
C LEU A 216 -8.59 -12.30 -12.02
N THR A 217 -9.61 -12.84 -11.35
CA THR A 217 -9.49 -14.07 -10.56
C THR A 217 -9.77 -15.26 -11.47
N LEU A 218 -8.78 -16.13 -11.69
CA LEU A 218 -9.04 -17.47 -12.22
C LEU A 218 -9.42 -18.37 -11.04
N ASP A 219 -10.70 -18.66 -10.89
CA ASP A 219 -11.15 -19.73 -10.01
C ASP A 219 -10.69 -21.07 -10.64
N LEU A 220 -9.61 -21.65 -10.08
CA LEU A 220 -9.31 -23.05 -10.30
C LEU A 220 -10.40 -23.85 -9.59
N ALA A 221 -11.44 -24.22 -10.33
CA ALA A 221 -12.38 -25.24 -9.91
C ALA A 221 -11.58 -26.50 -9.55
N ALA A 222 -11.59 -26.86 -8.26
CA ALA A 222 -11.09 -28.14 -7.81
C ALA A 222 -12.17 -29.19 -8.07
N ASP A 223 -11.82 -30.21 -8.84
CA ASP A 223 -12.41 -31.55 -8.66
C ASP A 223 -11.98 -32.13 -7.30
#